data_AF-A0A4U7D4H9-F1
#
_entry.id   AF-A0A4U7D4H9-F1
#
_cell.length_a   1.000
_cell.length_b   1.000
_cell.length_c   1.000
_cell.angle_alpha   90.00
_cell.angle_beta   90.00
_cell.angle_gamma   90.00
#
_symmetry.space_group_name_H-M   'P 1'
#
loop_
_entity.id
_entity.type
_entity.pdbx_description
1 polymer ?
#
loop_
_entity_poly.entity_id
_entity_poly.type
_entity_poly.pdbx_seq_one_letter_code
_entity_poly.pdbx_strand_id
1 'polypeptide(L)' 'MNIVDGDKAECARCGEVYPLADVSLLEKDTNRDYERVLCEECVEVVGVPRGYSLRRDITFLAR' A
#
# COMPACT_ATOMS: atom_id res chain seq x y z
N MET A 1 7.17 0.58 -4.46
CA MET A 1 6.18 1.56 -3.99
C MET A 1 6.44 2.91 -4.65
N ASN A 2 5.38 3.64 -5.03
CA ASN A 2 5.46 4.98 -5.60
C ASN A 2 4.77 5.98 -4.66
N ILE A 3 5.54 6.88 -4.04
CA ILE A 3 5.02 8.02 -3.29
C ILE A 3 4.87 9.20 -4.25
N VAL A 4 3.73 9.87 -4.20
CA VAL A 4 3.35 11.04 -4.99
C VAL A 4 3.26 12.23 -4.05
N ASP A 5 3.78 13.40 -4.47
CA ASP A 5 3.73 14.67 -3.73
C ASP A 5 4.29 14.64 -2.28
N GLY A 6 5.01 13.59 -1.90
CA GLY A 6 5.61 13.43 -0.56
C GLY A 6 4.67 12.86 0.51
N ASP A 7 3.34 12.97 0.33
CA ASP A 7 2.32 12.58 1.31
C ASP A 7 1.19 11.70 0.76
N LYS A 8 1.27 11.31 -0.52
CA LYS A 8 0.28 10.45 -1.20
C LYS A 8 0.95 9.24 -1.81
N ALA A 9 0.15 8.26 -2.20
CA ALA A 9 0.61 7.14 -2.99
C ALA A 9 -0.48 6.66 -3.97
N GLU A 10 -0.02 6.09 -5.08
CA GLU A 10 -0.88 5.48 -6.09
C GLU A 10 -1.26 4.05 -5.69
N CYS A 11 -2.56 3.74 -5.70
CA CYS A 11 -3.04 2.39 -5.47
C CYS A 11 -2.64 1.48 -6.64
N ALA A 12 -1.89 0.43 -6.37
CA ALA A 12 -1.37 -0.49 -7.39
C ALA A 12 -2.46 -1.32 -8.10
N ARG A 13 -3.72 -1.27 -7.66
CA ARG A 13 -4.84 -2.00 -8.26
C ARG A 13 -5.74 -1.10 -9.11
N CYS A 14 -6.20 0.04 -8.58
CA CYS A 14 -7.12 0.94 -9.30
C CYS A 14 -6.43 2.12 -10.00
N GLY A 15 -5.17 2.42 -9.67
CA GLY A 15 -4.39 3.52 -10.26
C GLY A 15 -4.74 4.91 -9.70
N GLU A 16 -5.72 5.01 -8.80
CA GLU A 16 -6.08 6.27 -8.14
C GLU A 16 -5.04 6.65 -7.07
N VAL A 17 -4.90 7.96 -6.83
CA VAL A 17 -3.95 8.53 -5.86
C VAL A 17 -4.67 8.88 -4.56
N TYR A 18 -4.14 8.41 -3.44
CA TYR A 18 -4.72 8.59 -2.12
C TYR A 18 -3.69 9.15 -1.14
N PRO A 19 -4.11 9.88 -0.08
CA PRO A 19 -3.25 10.18 1.06
C PRO A 19 -2.62 8.91 1.65
N LEU A 20 -1.39 8.99 2.16
CA LEU A 20 -0.74 7.86 2.83
C LEU A 20 -1.53 7.33 4.04
N ALA A 21 -2.39 8.14 4.63
CA ALA A 21 -3.28 7.73 5.72
C ALA A 21 -4.42 6.80 5.26
N ASP A 22 -4.76 6.81 3.97
CA ASP A 22 -5.92 6.11 3.40
C ASP A 22 -5.50 4.87 2.57
N VAL A 23 -4.23 4.47 2.67
CA VAL A 23 -3.68 3.33 1.96
C VAL A 23 -2.87 2.44 2.90
N SER A 24 -2.84 1.16 2.59
CA SER A 24 -2.01 0.17 3.27
C SER A 24 -0.91 -0.36 2.34
N LEU A 25 0.19 -0.78 2.93
CA LEU A 25 1.26 -1.48 2.23
C LEU A 25 1.10 -2.99 2.41
N LEU A 26 0.85 -3.70 1.31
CA LEU A 26 0.88 -5.15 1.24
C LEU A 26 2.31 -5.58 0.88
N GLU A 27 2.96 -6.26 1.81
CA GLU A 27 4.37 -6.66 1.73
C GLU A 27 4.46 -8.18 1.61
N LYS A 28 5.35 -8.70 0.76
CA LYS A 28 5.67 -10.13 0.77
C LYS A 28 6.79 -10.36 1.79
N ASP A 29 6.57 -11.28 2.72
CA ASP A 29 7.47 -11.48 3.87
C ASP A 29 8.91 -11.85 3.46
N THR A 30 9.07 -12.44 2.27
CA THR A 30 10.37 -12.91 1.75
C THR A 30 10.97 -12.02 0.67
N ASN A 31 10.25 -11.03 0.15
CA ASN A 31 10.74 -10.19 -0.94
C ASN A 31 10.09 -8.80 -0.94
N ARG A 32 10.89 -7.80 -0.58
CA ARG A 32 10.49 -6.39 -0.52
C ARG A 32 10.20 -5.77 -1.88
N ASP A 33 10.70 -6.33 -2.97
CA ASP A 33 10.39 -5.84 -4.32
C ASP A 33 8.91 -6.07 -4.69
N TYR A 34 8.19 -6.89 -3.92
CA TYR A 34 6.76 -7.19 -4.10
C TYR A 34 5.84 -6.31 -3.25
N GLU A 35 6.36 -5.23 -2.65
CA GLU A 35 5.58 -4.22 -1.94
C GLU A 35 4.53 -3.54 -2.86
N ARG A 36 3.25 -3.61 -2.47
CA ARG A 36 2.12 -2.98 -3.18
C ARG A 36 1.35 -2.05 -2.24
N VAL A 37 1.13 -0.81 -2.67
CA VAL A 37 0.23 0.10 -1.97
C VAL A 37 -1.20 -0.15 -2.47
N LEU A 38 -2.16 -0.25 -1.56
CA LEU A 38 -3.56 -0.47 -1.87
C LEU A 38 -4.44 0.45 -1.02
N CYS A 39 -5.45 1.08 -1.64
CA CYS A 39 -6.52 1.76 -0.89
C CYS A 39 -7.38 0.77 -0.11
N GLU A 40 -8.11 1.24 0.89
CA GLU A 40 -8.93 0.40 1.77
C GLU A 40 -9.88 -0.51 1.00
N GLU A 41 -10.62 0.02 0.02
CA GLU A 41 -11.55 -0.76 -0.81
C GLU A 41 -10.85 -1.89 -1.57
N CYS A 42 -9.65 -1.62 -2.11
CA CYS A 42 -8.88 -2.63 -2.82
C CYS A 42 -8.28 -3.67 -1.87
N VAL A 43 -7.94 -3.30 -0.64
CA VAL A 43 -7.51 -4.23 0.41
C VAL A 43 -8.66 -5.17 0.78
N GLU A 44 -9.89 -4.69 0.90
CA GLU A 44 -11.05 -5.54 1.21
C GLU A 44 -11.31 -6.59 0.12
N VAL A 45 -11.08 -6.23 -1.15
CA VAL A 45 -11.24 -7.16 -2.29
C VAL A 45 -10.09 -8.17 -2.39
N VAL A 46 -8.84 -7.71 -2.20
CA VAL A 46 -7.64 -8.55 -2.37
C VAL A 46 -7.38 -9.42 -1.14
N GLY A 47 -7.67 -8.90 0.05
CA GLY A 47 -7.29 -9.49 1.32
C GLY A 47 -5.77 -9.50 1.54
N VAL A 48 -5.33 -10.35 2.47
CA VAL A 48 -3.90 -10.57 2.77
C VAL A 48 -3.57 -12.03 2.45
N PRO A 49 -2.97 -12.32 1.27
CA PRO A 49 -2.64 -13.69 0.90
C PRO A 49 -1.58 -14.30 1.83
N ARG A 50 -1.48 -15.63 1.84
CA ARG A 50 -0.47 -16.33 2.66
C ARG A 50 0.94 -15.90 2.26
N GLY A 51 1.78 -15.58 3.26
CA GLY A 51 3.14 -15.09 3.06
C GLY A 51 3.22 -13.60 2.71
N TYR A 52 2.11 -12.88 2.90
CA TYR A 52 2.07 -11.44 2.89
C TYR A 52 1.66 -10.91 4.26
N SER A 53 2.13 -9.71 4.55
CA SER A 53 1.74 -8.90 5.69
C SER A 53 1.15 -7.58 5.21
N LEU A 54 0.22 -7.03 5.99
CA LEU A 54 -0.46 -5.77 5.67
C LEU A 54 -0.10 -4.73 6.74
N ARG A 55 0.58 -3.67 6.33
CA ARG A 55 0.88 -2.51 7.17
C ARG A 55 -0.13 -1.40 6.88
N ARG A 56 -0.97 -1.08 7.88
CA ARG A 56 -2.10 -0.15 7.73
C ARG A 56 -1.74 1.32 7.89
N ASP A 57 -0.78 1.63 8.76
CA ASP A 57 -0.27 2.99 8.90
C ASP A 57 1.11 3.06 8.26
N ILE A 58 1.19 3.80 7.15
CA ILE A 58 2.44 4.06 6.43
C ILE A 58 2.74 5.56 6.32
N THR A 59 2.07 6.39 7.13
CA THR A 59 2.25 7.85 7.12
C THR A 59 3.68 8.27 7.47
N PHE A 60 4.40 7.45 8.25
CA PHE A 60 5.83 7.65 8.55
C PHE A 60 6.75 7.57 7.31
N LEU A 61 6.23 7.11 6.16
CA LEU A 61 6.95 7.11 4.89
C LEU A 61 6.87 8.45 4.16
N ALA A 62 6.07 9.41 4.66
CA ALA A 62 6.02 10.76 4.11
C ALA A 62 7.42 11.40 4.13
N ARG A 63 7.76 12.12 3.06
CA ARG A 63 9.08 12.75 2.88
C ARG A 63 8.97 14.18 2.39
#